data_AF-A0A952RZM0-F1
#
_entry.id   AF-A0A952RZM0-F1
#
_cell.length_a   1.000
_cell.length_b   1.000
_cell.length_c   1.000
_cell.angle_alpha   90.00
_cell.angle_beta   90.00
_cell.angle_gamma   90.00
#
_symmetry.space_group_name_H-M   'P 1'
#
loop_
_entity.id
_entity.type
_entity.pdbx_description
1 polymer ?
#
loop_
_entity_poly.entity_id
_entity_poly.type
_entity_poly.pdbx_seq_one_letter_code
_entity_poly.pdbx_strand_id
1 'polypeptide(L)' 'MLAKVVIVLGVLGVLLGFGVAVVSALLPELTSGRVNWEEAALGIIPGVLVLLVSFFILVIGVVLLVVGKKKKQP' A
#
# COMPACT_ATOMS: atom_id res chain seq x y z
N MET A 1 18.33 11.79 4.00
CA MET A 1 17.54 10.98 4.96
C MET A 1 16.07 10.96 4.59
N LEU A 2 15.47 12.12 4.26
CA LEU A 2 14.05 12.25 3.87
C LEU A 2 13.57 11.22 2.82
N ALA A 3 14.29 11.05 1.69
CA ALA A 3 13.88 10.07 0.67
C ALA A 3 13.80 8.63 1.19
N LYS A 4 14.69 8.22 2.12
CA LYS A 4 14.63 6.89 2.73
C LYS A 4 13.39 6.74 3.61
N VAL A 5 13.06 7.77 4.39
CA VAL A 5 11.86 7.78 5.25
C VAL A 5 10.59 7.67 4.41
N VAL A 6 10.49 8.45 3.34
CA VAL A 6 9.34 8.41 2.42
C VAL A 6 9.18 7.02 1.79
N ILE A 7 10.28 6.39 1.36
CA ILE A 7 10.25 5.02 0.84
C ILE A 7 9.77 4.04 1.91
N VAL A 8 10.30 4.09 3.13
CA VAL A 8 9.89 3.20 4.22
C VAL A 8 8.40 3.34 4.51
N LEU A 9 7.89 4.57 4.61
CA LEU A 9 6.45 4.81 4.80
C LEU A 9 5.61 4.28 3.63
N GLY A 10 6.08 4.47 2.39
CA GLY A 10 5.43 3.92 1.20
C GLY A 10 5.37 2.39 1.24
N VAL A 11 6.46 1.71 1.60
CA VAL A 11 6.50 0.23 1.72
C VAL A 11 5.55 -0.25 2.80
N LEU A 12 5.60 0.34 3.99
CA LEU A 12 4.72 -0.03 5.10
C LEU A 12 3.25 0.17 4.74
N GLY A 13 2.92 1.29 4.09
CA GLY A 13 1.56 1.57 3.64
C GLY A 13 1.08 0.60 2.55
N VAL A 14 1.95 0.22 1.61
CA VAL A 14 1.62 -0.80 0.59
C VAL A 14 1.35 -2.15 1.25
N LEU A 15 2.20 -2.58 2.19
CA LEU A 15 2.01 -3.83 2.92
C LEU A 15 0.71 -3.82 3.73
N LEU A 16 0.41 -2.71 4.41
CA LEU A 16 -0.84 -2.54 5.16
C LEU A 16 -2.06 -2.61 4.23
N GLY A 17 -2.09 -1.80 3.17
CA GLY A 17 -3.20 -1.76 2.23
C GLY A 17 -3.41 -3.10 1.53
N PHE A 18 -2.33 -3.77 1.16
CA PHE A 18 -2.37 -5.09 0.54
C PHE A 18 -2.92 -6.13 1.50
N GLY A 19 -2.40 -6.17 2.73
CA GLY A 19 -2.86 -7.09 3.76
C GLY A 19 -4.35 -6.91 4.04
N VAL A 20 -4.80 -5.68 4.25
CA VAL A 20 -6.22 -5.38 4.51
C VAL A 20 -7.10 -5.78 3.32
N ALA A 21 -6.74 -5.39 2.10
CA ALA A 21 -7.55 -5.68 0.92
C ALA A 21 -7.63 -7.18 0.62
N VAL A 22 -6.50 -7.88 0.66
CA VAL A 22 -6.43 -9.32 0.36
C VAL A 22 -7.11 -10.13 1.43
N VAL A 23 -6.85 -9.87 2.71
CA VAL A 23 -7.51 -10.59 3.80
C VAL A 23 -9.02 -10.38 3.70
N SER A 24 -9.48 -9.15 3.47
CA SER A 24 -10.92 -8.85 3.32
C SER A 24 -11.55 -9.56 2.13
N ALA A 25 -10.85 -9.61 0.98
CA ALA A 25 -11.33 -10.32 -0.21
C ALA A 25 -11.40 -11.84 -0.02
N LEU A 26 -10.58 -12.40 0.86
CA LEU A 26 -10.58 -13.83 1.17
C LEU A 26 -11.61 -14.21 2.24
N LEU A 27 -12.10 -13.26 3.04
CA LEU A 27 -13.06 -13.55 4.12
C LEU A 27 -14.33 -14.29 3.64
N PRO A 28 -14.99 -13.92 2.53
CA PRO A 28 -16.19 -14.63 2.08
C PRO A 28 -15.93 -16.12 1.80
N GLU A 29 -14.80 -16.44 1.16
CA GLU A 29 -14.43 -17.82 0.83
C GLU A 29 -13.96 -18.59 2.07
N LEU A 30 -13.07 -17.99 2.88
CA LEU A 30 -12.47 -18.64 4.06
C LEU A 30 -13.47 -18.85 5.22
N THR A 31 -14.58 -18.11 5.22
CA THR A 31 -15.61 -18.23 6.26
C THR A 31 -16.84 -19.02 5.81
N SER A 32 -16.79 -19.63 4.62
CA SER A 32 -17.90 -20.38 4.01
C SER A 32 -19.17 -19.53 3.85
N GLY A 33 -19.01 -18.28 3.44
CA GLY A 33 -20.12 -17.34 3.24
C GLY A 33 -20.72 -16.74 4.52
N ARG A 34 -20.07 -16.91 5.69
CA ARG A 34 -20.48 -16.20 6.92
C ARG A 34 -20.23 -14.70 6.84
N VAL A 35 -19.22 -14.28 6.07
CA VAL A 35 -19.00 -12.89 5.69
C VAL A 35 -19.49 -12.68 4.27
N ASN A 36 -20.43 -11.75 4.09
CA ASN A 36 -20.95 -11.40 2.77
C ASN A 36 -19.97 -10.51 1.98
N TRP A 37 -20.12 -10.48 0.65
CA TRP A 37 -19.31 -9.61 -0.20
C TRP A 37 -19.47 -8.12 0.10
N GLU A 38 -20.67 -7.68 0.53
CA GLU A 38 -20.91 -6.30 0.97
C GLU A 38 -20.18 -5.95 2.28
N GLU A 39 -20.09 -6.89 3.21
CA GLU A 39 -19.32 -6.72 4.44
C GLU A 39 -17.81 -6.73 4.16
N ALA A 40 -17.36 -7.64 3.30
CA ALA A 40 -15.97 -7.69 2.84
C ALA A 40 -15.57 -6.40 2.10
N ALA A 41 -16.48 -5.80 1.35
CA ALA A 41 -16.23 -4.54 0.64
C ALA A 41 -15.82 -3.40 1.60
N LEU A 42 -16.31 -3.39 2.84
CA LEU A 42 -15.90 -2.42 3.86
C LEU A 42 -14.42 -2.51 4.22
N GLY A 43 -13.78 -3.66 4.05
CA GLY A 43 -12.33 -3.82 4.21
C GLY A 43 -11.57 -3.66 2.90
N ILE A 44 -12.11 -4.18 1.79
CA ILE A 44 -11.47 -4.13 0.47
C ILE A 44 -11.31 -2.68 0.00
N ILE A 45 -12.38 -1.89 0.02
CA ILE A 45 -12.39 -0.52 -0.51
C ILE A 45 -11.35 0.37 0.19
N PRO A 46 -11.35 0.51 1.53
CA PRO A 46 -10.32 1.31 2.20
C PRO A 46 -8.92 0.68 2.07
N GLY A 47 -8.79 -0.65 2.07
CA GLY A 47 -7.50 -1.31 1.84
C GLY A 47 -6.89 -0.94 0.48
N VAL A 48 -7.70 -0.97 -0.59
CA VAL A 48 -7.28 -0.55 -1.94
C VAL A 48 -6.94 0.94 -1.99
N LEU A 49 -7.72 1.80 -1.32
CA LEU A 49 -7.41 3.23 -1.24
C LEU A 49 -6.06 3.48 -0.57
N VAL A 50 -5.80 2.84 0.57
CA VAL A 50 -4.50 2.95 1.25
C VAL A 50 -3.38 2.41 0.36
N LEU A 51 -3.60 1.30 -0.34
CA LEU A 51 -2.62 0.72 -1.25
C LEU A 51 -2.27 1.68 -2.40
N LEU A 52 -3.27 2.29 -3.03
CA LEU A 52 -3.06 3.27 -4.11
C LEU A 52 -2.26 4.48 -3.61
N VAL A 53 -2.68 5.10 -2.50
CA VAL A 53 -1.98 6.26 -1.93
C VAL A 53 -0.54 5.90 -1.56
N SER A 54 -0.35 4.76 -0.91
CA SER A 54 0.97 4.29 -0.47
C SER A 54 1.89 3.97 -1.65
N PHE A 55 1.33 3.42 -2.73
CA PHE A 55 2.06 3.19 -3.98
C PHE A 55 2.59 4.50 -4.56
N PHE A 56 1.77 5.55 -4.64
CA PHE A 56 2.26 6.86 -5.10
C PHE A 56 3.34 7.45 -4.18
N ILE A 57 3.18 7.34 -2.87
CA ILE A 57 4.21 7.77 -1.90
C ILE A 57 5.53 7.02 -2.12
N LEU A 58 5.46 5.70 -2.34
CA LEU A 58 6.62 4.87 -2.66
C LEU A 58 7.32 5.35 -3.93
N VAL A 59 6.56 5.56 -5.01
CA VAL A 59 7.07 6.05 -6.30
C VAL A 59 7.74 7.41 -6.12
N ILE A 60 7.12 8.36 -5.42
CA ILE A 60 7.71 9.66 -5.10
C ILE A 60 9.02 9.49 -4.33
N GLY A 61 9.05 8.61 -3.33
CA GLY A 61 10.26 8.30 -2.56
C GLY A 61 11.40 7.79 -3.44
N VAL A 62 11.11 6.88 -4.37
CA VAL A 62 12.07 6.33 -5.33
C VAL A 62 12.56 7.42 -6.28
N VAL A 63 11.67 8.24 -6.84
CA VAL A 63 12.03 9.37 -7.72
C VAL A 63 12.97 10.34 -7.01
N LEU A 64 12.64 10.74 -5.77
CA LEU A 64 13.49 11.62 -4.96
C LEU A 64 14.87 11.00 -4.69
N LEU A 65 14.93 9.69 -4.46
CA LEU A 65 16.19 8.98 -4.24
C LEU A 65 17.06 8.95 -5.52
N VAL A 66 16.47 8.70 -6.68
CA VAL A 66 17.19 8.66 -7.97
C VAL A 66 17.68 10.04 -8.38
N VAL A 67 16.81 11.06 -8.35
CA VAL A 67 17.17 12.44 -8.69
C VAL A 67 18.20 12.99 -7.72
N GLY A 68 18.05 12.69 -6.42
CA GLY A 68 19.00 13.09 -5.39
C GLY A 68 20.39 12.45 -5.55
N LYS A 69 20.48 11.24 -6.13
CA LYS A 69 21.76 10.60 -6.46
C LYS A 69 22.43 11.23 -7.67
N LYS A 70 21.67 11.59 -8.72
CA LYS A 70 22.24 12.27 -9.90
C LYS A 70 22.86 13.64 -9.58
N LYS A 71 22.31 14.38 -8.62
CA LYS A 71 22.91 15.66 -8.18
C LYS A 71 24.21 15.51 -7.37
N LYS A 72 24.52 14.32 -6.86
CA LYS A 72 25.68 14.05 -6.00
C LYS A 72 26.81 13.29 -6.70
N GLN A 73 26.59 12.77 -7.91
CA GLN A 73 27.66 12.23 -8.73
C GLN A 73 28.24 13.39 -9.56
N PRO A 74 29.57 13.66 -9.48
CA PRO A 74 30.23 14.63 -10.35
C PRO A 74 30.18 14.19 -11.82
#